data_AF-A0A8J7NGF2-F1
#
_entry.id   AF-A0A8J7NGF2-F1
#
_cell.length_a   1.000
_cell.length_b   1.000
_cell.length_c   1.000
_cell.angle_alpha   90.00
_cell.angle_beta   90.00
_cell.angle_gamma   90.00
#
_symmetry.space_group_name_H-M   'P 1'
#
loop_
_entity.id
_entity.type
_entity.pdbx_description
1 polymer ?
#
loop_
_entity_poly.entity_id
_entity_poly.type
_entity_poly.pdbx_seq_one_letter_code
_entity_poly.pdbx_strand_id
1 'polypeptide(L)'
;MPTSCAAYGCTNIRTKDCGVSFHRFPLNKERRTAWIRHVRRADFIPSLYTFLCSNHFEASCFDRTGQTVRLREDAVPTIFDFPGQKHKKVKLASSPRETATSRKALAPITPLEQPAQPVNVYEDHSYCLVSLSAAKEKISDLKEQLEAARKKLKASQQRERRLGMRWAEMRDLVTCLKRKKLVPSGLASDVIDSTLGGMDLKALKKEMRIQSRTLHCRYYSFESRHFCLTLHLHAPEAYKYVEQHLDLPHPSVLREWADVSAGHPFKEELFKWLSGYSLQDTEFYLRINGGTVQADLDWDSSNEEDFELGDPVGGTPKDSAASEALVFLLVTVNGNLKLPLAYSLSNNLSGDALKDLVHQCLAKLYDFGVCIREVTFDDISTNIFNSKVAKDELYSLLFNFFLSHAAESAL
;
A
#
# COMPACT_ATOMS: atom_id res chain seq x y z
N MET A 1 16.68 20.66 -5.57
CA MET A 1 16.00 19.38 -5.88
C MET A 1 15.96 19.17 -7.40
N PRO A 2 16.32 17.98 -7.91
CA PRO A 2 16.20 17.66 -9.32
C PRO A 2 14.71 17.50 -9.71
N THR A 3 14.22 18.24 -10.70
CA THR A 3 12.83 18.10 -11.17
C THR A 3 12.75 16.98 -12.19
N SER A 4 12.00 15.91 -11.90
CA SER A 4 11.77 14.78 -12.79
C SER A 4 10.52 14.98 -13.66
N CYS A 5 10.45 14.26 -14.78
CA CYS A 5 9.27 14.27 -15.64
C CYS A 5 8.12 13.44 -15.02
N ALA A 6 6.90 13.97 -15.06
CA ALA A 6 5.70 13.31 -14.53
C ALA A 6 5.12 12.23 -15.46
N ALA A 7 5.62 12.10 -16.70
CA ALA A 7 5.13 11.14 -17.67
C ALA A 7 5.39 9.68 -17.26
N TYR A 8 4.46 8.79 -17.59
CA TYR A 8 4.60 7.36 -17.34
C TYR A 8 5.82 6.79 -18.07
N GLY A 9 6.70 6.09 -17.35
CA GLY A 9 7.88 5.45 -17.93
C GLY A 9 9.03 6.38 -18.33
N CYS A 10 8.92 7.70 -18.08
CA CYS A 10 9.97 8.66 -18.42
C CYS A 10 11.01 8.79 -17.29
N THR A 11 12.29 8.64 -17.62
CA THR A 11 13.42 8.74 -16.67
C THR A 11 14.15 10.09 -16.76
N ASN A 12 13.62 11.05 -17.51
CA ASN A 12 14.25 12.36 -17.70
C ASN A 12 14.20 13.20 -16.42
N ILE A 13 15.36 13.73 -16.04
CA ILE A 13 15.57 14.60 -14.87
C ILE A 13 16.22 15.90 -15.35
N ARG A 14 15.79 17.04 -14.80
CA ARG A 14 16.35 18.36 -15.14
C ARG A 14 17.76 18.49 -14.57
N THR A 15 18.74 18.18 -15.38
CA THR A 15 20.18 18.41 -15.14
C THR A 15 20.71 19.44 -16.14
N LYS A 16 21.91 20.00 -15.92
CA LYS A 16 22.47 21.01 -16.85
C LYS A 16 22.78 20.42 -18.24
N ASP A 17 22.98 19.10 -18.32
CA ASP A 17 23.37 18.38 -19.53
C ASP A 17 22.21 17.63 -20.22
N CYS A 18 20.99 17.76 -19.70
CA CYS A 18 19.82 17.17 -20.36
C CYS A 18 19.38 18.07 -21.52
N GLY A 19 19.61 17.64 -22.76
CA GLY A 19 19.19 18.36 -23.98
C GLY A 19 17.66 18.46 -24.19
N VAL A 20 16.87 18.45 -23.12
CA VAL A 20 15.40 18.49 -23.10
C VAL A 20 14.91 19.63 -22.21
N SER A 21 13.91 20.37 -22.67
CA SER A 21 13.27 21.43 -21.88
C SER A 21 12.17 20.85 -20.98
N PHE A 22 11.98 21.46 -19.81
CA PHE A 22 10.94 21.06 -18.86
C PHE A 22 9.84 22.12 -18.80
N HIS A 23 8.60 21.70 -18.98
CA HIS A 23 7.43 22.55 -19.02
C HIS A 23 6.48 22.24 -17.86
N ARG A 24 6.10 23.28 -17.13
CA ARG A 24 5.20 23.19 -15.97
C ARG A 24 3.77 22.94 -16.43
N PHE A 25 2.98 22.27 -15.59
CA PHE A 25 1.55 22.16 -15.83
C PHE A 25 0.88 23.54 -15.90
N PRO A 26 -0.01 23.77 -16.90
CA PRO A 26 -0.70 25.05 -17.06
C PRO A 26 -1.53 25.47 -15.84
N LEU A 27 -1.69 26.78 -15.65
CA LEU A 27 -2.62 27.36 -14.67
C LEU A 27 -4.08 27.27 -15.14
N ASN A 28 -4.29 27.34 -16.46
CA ASN A 28 -5.62 27.23 -17.08
C ASN A 28 -6.23 25.86 -16.81
N LYS A 29 -7.43 25.85 -16.21
CA LYS A 29 -8.13 24.63 -15.77
C LYS A 29 -8.36 23.65 -16.92
N GLU A 30 -8.82 24.13 -18.08
CA GLU A 30 -9.11 23.29 -19.25
C GLU A 30 -7.87 22.63 -19.84
N ARG A 31 -6.78 23.39 -19.97
CA ARG A 31 -5.52 22.86 -20.48
C ARG A 31 -4.88 21.89 -19.49
N ARG A 32 -5.00 22.18 -18.18
CA ARG A 32 -4.53 21.29 -17.11
C ARG A 32 -5.28 19.96 -17.12
N THR A 33 -6.60 19.96 -17.23
CA THR A 33 -7.39 18.71 -17.31
C THR A 33 -7.06 17.92 -18.57
N ALA A 34 -6.82 18.59 -19.70
CA ALA A 34 -6.34 17.95 -20.92
C ALA A 34 -4.98 17.25 -20.69
N TRP A 35 -4.01 17.91 -20.06
CA TRP A 35 -2.71 17.31 -19.76
C TRP A 35 -2.80 16.12 -18.80
N ILE A 36 -3.61 16.22 -17.74
CA ILE A 36 -3.86 15.12 -16.79
C ILE A 36 -4.45 13.90 -17.52
N ARG A 37 -5.43 14.13 -18.40
CA ARG A 37 -6.07 13.07 -19.21
C ARG A 37 -5.05 12.35 -20.10
N HIS A 38 -4.08 13.06 -20.66
CA HIS A 38 -3.06 12.46 -21.53
C HIS A 38 -1.96 11.72 -20.76
N VAL A 39 -1.67 12.10 -19.51
CA VAL A 39 -0.69 11.40 -18.64
C VAL A 39 -1.20 10.02 -18.20
N ARG A 40 -2.53 9.80 -18.18
CA ARG A 40 -3.19 8.50 -17.92
C ARG A 40 -2.69 7.77 -16.66
N ARG A 41 -2.37 8.51 -15.60
CA ARG A 41 -2.18 7.94 -14.25
C ARG A 41 -3.51 8.00 -13.49
N ALA A 42 -3.88 6.89 -12.85
CA ALA A 42 -4.99 6.88 -11.90
C ALA A 42 -4.67 7.85 -10.74
N ASP A 43 -5.67 8.62 -10.32
CA ASP A 43 -5.62 9.52 -9.16
C ASP A 43 -4.47 10.55 -9.15
N PHE A 44 -4.01 10.97 -10.35
CA PHE A 44 -2.91 11.93 -10.46
C PHE A 44 -3.37 13.38 -10.34
N ILE A 45 -3.01 14.02 -9.21
CA ILE A 45 -3.23 15.44 -8.97
C ILE A 45 -1.92 16.21 -9.20
N PRO A 46 -1.80 17.04 -10.25
CA PRO A 46 -0.56 17.77 -10.51
C PRO A 46 -0.36 18.90 -9.49
N SER A 47 0.72 18.82 -8.72
CA SER A 47 1.21 19.91 -7.87
C SER A 47 1.86 21.03 -8.68
N LEU A 48 2.05 22.19 -8.05
CA LEU A 48 2.78 23.34 -8.60
C LEU A 48 4.20 23.00 -9.09
N TYR A 49 4.80 21.90 -8.63
CA TYR A 49 6.15 21.47 -9.00
C TYR A 49 6.17 20.27 -9.97
N THR A 50 5.05 19.99 -10.64
CA THR A 50 4.96 18.93 -11.64
C THR A 50 5.33 19.45 -13.05
N PHE A 51 6.17 18.69 -13.75
CA PHE A 51 6.71 19.07 -15.06
C PHE A 51 6.64 17.91 -16.07
N LEU A 52 6.51 18.24 -17.35
CA LEU A 52 6.69 17.33 -18.48
C LEU A 52 7.90 17.76 -19.31
N CYS A 53 8.72 16.81 -19.76
CA CYS A 53 9.84 17.11 -20.66
C CYS A 53 9.36 17.27 -22.11
N SER A 54 10.16 17.94 -22.94
CA SER A 54 9.86 18.23 -24.34
C SER A 54 9.53 17.00 -25.20
N ASN A 55 10.04 15.81 -24.86
CA ASN A 55 9.79 14.58 -25.62
C ASN A 55 8.31 14.15 -25.66
N HIS A 56 7.47 14.67 -24.76
CA HIS A 56 6.05 14.36 -24.73
C HIS A 56 5.18 15.29 -25.58
N PHE A 57 5.79 16.30 -26.21
CA PHE A 57 5.14 17.27 -27.08
C PHE A 57 5.66 17.14 -28.50
N GLU A 58 4.79 17.41 -29.47
CA GLU A 58 5.17 17.46 -30.87
C GLU A 58 6.05 18.70 -31.15
N ALA A 59 6.95 18.62 -32.13
CA ALA A 59 7.85 19.73 -32.46
C ALA A 59 7.12 21.03 -32.84
N SER A 60 5.89 20.93 -33.35
CA SER A 60 4.99 22.02 -33.72
C SER A 60 4.42 22.80 -32.52
N CYS A 61 4.43 22.20 -31.32
CA CYS A 61 3.90 22.78 -30.10
C CYS A 61 4.84 23.80 -29.44
N PHE A 62 6.06 23.95 -29.95
CA PHE A 62 7.09 24.82 -29.37
C PHE A 62 7.23 26.13 -30.13
N ASP A 63 7.18 27.24 -29.39
CA ASP A 63 7.58 28.55 -29.89
C ASP A 63 9.06 28.79 -29.59
N ARG A 64 9.86 28.88 -30.66
CA ARG A 64 11.31 29.14 -30.62
C ARG A 64 11.67 30.60 -30.95
N THR A 65 10.68 31.48 -31.03
CA THR A 65 10.84 32.88 -31.47
C THR A 65 11.52 33.78 -30.41
N GLY A 66 11.81 33.27 -29.20
CA GLY A 66 12.45 34.03 -28.11
C GLY A 66 13.63 33.31 -27.45
N GLN A 67 14.23 33.94 -26.42
CA GLN A 67 15.39 33.41 -25.68
C GLN A 67 15.13 32.10 -24.92
N THR A 68 13.87 31.76 -24.65
CA THR A 68 13.49 30.52 -23.97
C THR A 68 12.41 29.79 -24.77
N VAL A 69 12.55 28.47 -24.90
CA VAL A 69 11.58 27.61 -25.59
C VAL A 69 10.30 27.55 -24.76
N ARG A 70 9.19 28.04 -25.31
CA ARG A 70 7.87 28.02 -24.66
C ARG A 70 6.91 27.11 -25.42
N LEU A 71 5.89 26.61 -24.73
CA LEU A 71 4.81 25.86 -25.36
C LEU A 71 3.71 26.84 -25.78
N ARG A 72 3.16 26.64 -26.99
CA ARG A 72 1.97 27.35 -27.47
C ARG A 72 0.78 27.17 -26.54
N GLU A 73 -0.20 28.07 -26.62
CA GLU A 73 -1.38 28.04 -25.74
C GLU A 73 -2.26 26.81 -25.94
N ASP A 74 -2.28 26.24 -27.14
CA ASP A 74 -3.02 25.04 -27.56
C ASP A 74 -2.22 23.73 -27.38
N ALA A 75 -0.94 23.82 -27.00
CA ALA A 75 -0.09 22.65 -26.90
C ALA A 75 -0.52 21.68 -25.79
N VAL A 76 -0.81 20.44 -26.18
CA VAL A 76 -1.11 19.29 -25.34
C VAL A 76 -0.08 18.17 -25.57
N PRO A 77 0.31 17.41 -24.53
CA PRO A 77 1.27 16.33 -24.69
C PRO A 77 0.57 15.14 -25.36
N THR A 78 1.02 14.75 -26.54
CA THR A 78 0.41 13.68 -27.35
C THR A 78 1.28 12.43 -27.44
N ILE A 79 2.57 12.54 -27.06
CA ILE A 79 3.57 11.48 -27.23
C ILE A 79 3.82 10.78 -25.89
N PHE A 80 3.23 9.60 -25.70
CA PHE A 80 3.42 8.77 -24.52
C PHE A 80 3.50 7.28 -24.90
N ASP A 81 4.46 6.57 -24.33
CA ASP A 81 4.64 5.12 -24.53
C ASP A 81 3.99 4.34 -23.38
N PHE A 82 2.70 4.02 -23.51
CA PHE A 82 1.97 3.22 -22.52
C PHE A 82 1.98 1.71 -22.87
N PRO A 83 2.33 0.81 -21.93
CA PRO A 83 2.24 -0.63 -22.16
C PRO A 83 0.76 -1.06 -22.25
N GLY A 84 0.32 -1.50 -23.44
CA GLY A 84 -1.01 -2.09 -23.65
C GLY A 84 -1.90 -1.43 -24.71
N GLN A 85 -1.51 -0.31 -25.31
CA GLN A 85 -2.24 0.28 -26.44
C GLN A 85 -1.69 -0.24 -27.77
N LYS A 86 -2.34 -1.25 -28.35
CA LYS A 86 -2.21 -1.52 -29.79
C LYS A 86 -2.81 -0.33 -30.53
N HIS A 87 -2.00 0.67 -30.87
CA HIS A 87 -2.43 1.72 -31.79
C HIS A 87 -2.86 1.05 -33.10
N LYS A 88 -4.15 1.15 -33.45
CA LYS A 88 -4.58 0.99 -34.85
C LYS A 88 -3.87 2.09 -35.64
N LYS A 89 -2.68 1.80 -36.16
CA LYS A 89 -2.01 2.65 -37.13
C LYS A 89 -2.90 2.72 -38.36
N VAL A 90 -3.51 3.89 -38.59
CA VAL A 90 -3.91 4.30 -39.93
C VAL A 90 -2.61 4.37 -40.74
N LYS A 91 -2.44 3.43 -41.66
CA LYS A 91 -1.26 3.35 -42.53
C LYS A 91 -1.35 4.47 -43.56
N LEU A 92 -0.61 5.55 -43.37
CA LEU A 92 -0.05 6.30 -44.48
C LEU A 92 1.24 5.59 -44.91
N ALA A 93 1.26 5.20 -46.18
CA ALA A 93 2.31 4.40 -46.78
C ALA A 93 3.66 5.14 -46.76
N SER A 94 4.69 4.49 -46.21
CA SER A 94 6.06 4.62 -46.71
C SER A 94 6.97 3.50 -46.17
N SER A 95 7.67 2.88 -47.12
CA SER A 95 8.84 1.99 -47.05
C SER A 95 8.73 0.62 -46.34
N PRO A 96 8.85 -0.50 -47.10
CA PRO A 96 9.10 -1.82 -46.53
C PRO A 96 10.56 -1.94 -46.09
N ARG A 97 10.77 -2.28 -44.82
CA ARG A 97 12.09 -2.67 -44.28
C ARG A 97 12.40 -4.11 -44.71
N GLU A 98 13.38 -4.26 -45.60
CA GLU A 98 13.89 -5.53 -46.08
C GLU A 98 14.46 -6.38 -44.94
N THR A 99 13.96 -7.61 -44.78
CA THR A 99 14.64 -8.66 -44.02
C THR A 99 15.54 -9.48 -44.95
N ALA A 100 16.65 -10.01 -44.41
CA ALA A 100 17.66 -10.77 -45.16
C ALA A 100 17.09 -12.00 -45.90
N THR A 101 15.93 -12.50 -45.49
CA THR A 101 15.17 -13.57 -46.14
C THR A 101 14.48 -13.12 -47.44
N SER A 102 14.19 -11.82 -47.60
CA SER A 102 13.53 -11.25 -48.79
C SER A 102 14.48 -11.02 -49.97
N ARG A 103 15.80 -10.92 -49.73
CA ARG A 103 16.80 -10.70 -50.81
C ARG A 103 17.05 -11.92 -51.68
N LYS A 104 16.73 -13.13 -51.19
CA LYS A 104 16.88 -14.38 -51.96
C LYS A 104 15.76 -14.63 -52.96
N ALA A 105 14.64 -13.91 -52.87
CA ALA A 105 13.47 -14.14 -53.73
C ALA A 105 13.38 -13.17 -54.93
N LEU A 106 14.29 -12.20 -55.06
CA LEU A 106 14.24 -11.16 -56.10
C LEU A 106 15.49 -11.11 -57.01
N ALA A 107 16.27 -12.19 -57.07
CA ALA A 107 17.34 -12.27 -58.05
C ALA A 107 16.73 -12.37 -59.48
N PRO A 108 17.18 -11.55 -60.45
CA PRO A 108 16.71 -11.62 -61.82
C PRO A 108 17.00 -12.98 -62.43
N ILE A 109 16.01 -13.54 -63.13
CA ILE A 109 16.18 -14.71 -64.00
C ILE A 109 17.03 -14.25 -65.19
N THR A 110 18.34 -14.47 -65.14
CA THR A 110 19.19 -14.46 -66.33
C THR A 110 18.85 -15.68 -67.18
N PRO A 111 18.60 -15.54 -68.50
CA PRO A 111 18.42 -16.67 -69.39
C PRO A 111 19.67 -17.55 -69.37
N LEU A 112 19.46 -18.83 -69.06
CA LEU A 112 20.46 -19.88 -69.17
C LEU A 112 20.78 -20.11 -70.65
N GLU A 113 21.99 -19.77 -71.06
CA GLU A 113 22.60 -20.37 -72.23
C GLU A 113 23.95 -20.97 -71.84
N GLN A 114 24.01 -22.31 -72.00
CA GLN A 114 25.19 -23.20 -72.11
C GLN A 114 25.82 -23.74 -70.81
N PRO A 115 26.53 -24.88 -70.89
CA PRO A 115 25.97 -26.23 -70.94
C PRO A 115 26.23 -26.97 -69.62
N ALA A 116 25.47 -28.05 -69.42
CA ALA A 116 25.54 -28.95 -68.28
C ALA A 116 26.97 -29.22 -67.77
N GLN A 117 27.27 -28.69 -66.59
CA GLN A 117 28.20 -29.37 -65.69
C GLN A 117 27.39 -30.43 -64.93
N PRO A 118 27.95 -31.63 -64.68
CA PRO A 118 27.21 -32.68 -64.01
C PRO A 118 26.80 -32.20 -62.62
N VAL A 119 25.51 -31.99 -62.43
CA VAL A 119 24.91 -31.78 -61.10
C VAL A 119 25.27 -33.02 -60.30
N ASN A 120 26.05 -32.85 -59.24
CA ASN A 120 26.34 -33.94 -58.33
C ASN A 120 25.04 -34.22 -57.54
N VAL A 121 24.21 -35.14 -58.05
CA VAL A 121 22.86 -35.52 -57.55
C VAL A 121 22.92 -36.20 -56.15
N TYR A 122 24.03 -36.09 -55.43
CA TYR A 122 24.30 -36.87 -54.22
C TYR A 122 23.93 -36.17 -52.89
N GLU A 123 23.38 -34.96 -52.91
CA GLU A 123 23.12 -34.22 -51.66
C GLU A 123 21.71 -34.34 -51.06
N ASP A 124 20.76 -34.99 -51.74
CA ASP A 124 19.37 -35.10 -51.25
C ASP A 124 18.99 -36.45 -50.62
N HIS A 125 20.00 -37.29 -50.32
CA HIS A 125 19.78 -38.57 -49.65
C HIS A 125 20.57 -38.65 -48.35
N SER A 126 19.83 -38.67 -47.25
CA SER A 126 20.22 -38.84 -45.83
C SER A 126 21.12 -40.05 -45.51
N TYR A 127 21.57 -40.79 -46.52
CA TYR A 127 22.44 -41.97 -46.43
C TYR A 127 23.68 -41.88 -47.33
N CYS A 128 23.87 -40.80 -48.09
CA CYS A 128 25.12 -40.56 -48.79
C CYS A 128 26.16 -39.97 -47.83
N LEU A 129 26.99 -40.85 -47.26
CA LEU A 129 28.20 -40.43 -46.57
C LEU A 129 29.11 -39.73 -47.59
N VAL A 130 29.18 -38.39 -47.52
CA VAL A 130 30.08 -37.54 -48.34
C VAL A 130 31.51 -38.09 -48.36
N SER A 131 31.94 -38.66 -47.22
CA SER A 131 33.09 -39.56 -47.10
C SER A 131 32.99 -40.39 -45.82
N LEU A 132 33.67 -41.55 -45.77
CA LEU A 132 33.77 -42.38 -44.57
C LEU A 132 34.45 -41.66 -43.39
N SER A 133 35.31 -40.67 -43.65
CA SER A 133 35.93 -39.83 -42.62
C SER A 133 34.93 -38.85 -42.02
N ALA A 134 34.16 -38.13 -42.84
CA ALA A 134 33.13 -37.20 -42.36
C ALA A 134 32.04 -37.92 -41.54
N ALA A 135 31.69 -39.16 -41.92
CA ALA A 135 30.79 -40.02 -41.15
C ALA A 135 31.34 -40.35 -39.75
N LYS A 136 32.63 -40.70 -39.67
CA LYS A 136 33.31 -41.05 -38.43
C LYS A 136 33.44 -39.84 -37.50
N GLU A 137 33.77 -38.67 -38.02
CA GLU A 137 33.81 -37.42 -37.26
C GLU A 137 32.45 -37.07 -36.69
N LYS A 138 31.38 -37.13 -37.50
CA LYS A 138 30.01 -36.85 -37.03
C LYS A 138 29.53 -37.83 -35.96
N ILE A 139 29.91 -39.11 -36.07
CA ILE A 139 29.66 -40.11 -35.02
C ILE A 139 30.43 -39.77 -33.74
N SER A 140 31.66 -39.28 -33.85
CA SER A 140 32.48 -38.83 -32.71
C SER A 140 31.83 -37.63 -32.01
N ASP A 141 31.46 -36.61 -32.78
CA ASP A 141 30.80 -35.40 -32.27
C ASP A 141 29.47 -35.72 -31.58
N LEU A 142 28.64 -36.58 -32.18
CA LEU A 142 27.37 -36.99 -31.58
C LEU A 142 27.59 -37.78 -30.29
N LYS A 143 28.63 -38.64 -30.22
CA LYS A 143 28.99 -39.34 -28.99
C LYS A 143 29.42 -38.36 -27.89
N GLU A 144 30.20 -37.35 -28.23
CA GLU A 144 30.64 -36.32 -27.29
C GLU A 144 29.48 -35.45 -26.80
N GLN A 145 28.56 -35.06 -27.69
CA GLN A 145 27.33 -34.36 -27.31
C GLN A 145 26.44 -35.20 -26.38
N LEU A 146 26.36 -36.51 -26.62
CA LEU A 146 25.57 -37.45 -25.80
C LEU A 146 26.21 -37.62 -24.41
N GLU A 147 27.53 -37.73 -24.33
CA GLU A 147 28.30 -37.70 -23.08
C GLU A 147 28.09 -36.40 -22.30
N ALA A 148 28.18 -35.25 -22.97
CA ALA A 148 27.96 -33.94 -22.36
C ALA A 148 26.52 -33.78 -21.84
N ALA A 149 25.52 -34.22 -22.61
CA ALA A 149 24.12 -34.22 -22.19
C ALA A 149 23.88 -35.14 -20.97
N ARG A 150 24.47 -36.34 -20.96
CA ARG A 150 24.43 -37.26 -19.79
C ARG A 150 25.05 -36.63 -18.55
N LYS A 151 26.18 -35.94 -18.68
CA LYS A 151 26.83 -35.22 -17.57
C LYS A 151 25.94 -34.09 -17.04
N LYS A 152 25.31 -33.30 -17.92
CA LYS A 152 24.35 -32.25 -17.53
C LYS A 152 23.14 -32.82 -16.79
N LEU A 153 22.57 -33.92 -17.28
CA LEU A 153 21.44 -34.58 -16.63
C LEU A 153 21.79 -35.07 -15.22
N LYS A 154 22.94 -35.72 -15.05
CA LYS A 154 23.44 -36.14 -13.74
C LYS A 154 23.62 -34.95 -12.78
N ALA A 155 24.20 -33.85 -13.25
CA ALA A 155 24.37 -32.64 -12.44
C ALA A 155 23.02 -32.03 -12.01
N SER A 156 22.03 -32.00 -12.91
CA SER A 156 20.68 -31.53 -12.61
C SER A 156 19.97 -32.42 -11.57
N GLN A 157 20.00 -33.74 -11.77
CA GLN A 157 19.43 -34.71 -10.82
C GLN A 157 20.09 -34.62 -9.44
N GLN A 158 21.41 -34.41 -9.40
CA GLN A 158 22.12 -34.23 -8.13
C GLN A 158 21.72 -32.92 -7.43
N ARG A 159 21.45 -31.85 -8.20
CA ARG A 159 20.93 -30.59 -7.66
C ARG A 159 19.54 -30.77 -7.05
N GLU A 160 18.64 -31.46 -7.75
CA GLU A 160 17.31 -31.80 -7.23
C GLU A 160 17.39 -32.64 -5.97
N ARG A 161 18.26 -33.65 -5.93
CA ARG A 161 18.47 -34.47 -4.73
C ARG A 161 18.96 -33.63 -3.55
N ARG A 162 19.91 -32.72 -3.76
CA ARG A 162 20.39 -31.80 -2.69
C ARG A 162 19.27 -30.89 -2.18
N LEU A 163 18.46 -30.34 -3.10
CA LEU A 163 17.30 -29.53 -2.73
C LEU A 163 16.26 -30.35 -1.95
N GLY A 164 16.01 -31.58 -2.36
CA GLY A 164 15.10 -32.51 -1.68
C GLY A 164 15.55 -32.84 -0.26
N MET A 165 16.85 -33.08 -0.04
CA MET A 165 17.40 -33.29 1.30
C MET A 165 17.24 -32.05 2.19
N ARG A 166 17.59 -30.85 1.67
CA ARG A 166 17.43 -29.60 2.42
C ARG A 166 15.97 -29.29 2.75
N TRP A 167 15.05 -29.65 1.84
CA TRP A 167 13.62 -29.53 2.07
C TRP A 167 13.13 -30.47 3.17
N ALA A 168 13.62 -31.72 3.20
CA ALA A 168 13.33 -32.66 4.29
C ALA A 168 13.85 -32.15 5.63
N GLU A 169 15.10 -31.67 5.70
CA GLU A 169 15.68 -31.06 6.91
C GLU A 169 14.84 -29.87 7.42
N MET A 170 14.44 -28.97 6.51
CA MET A 170 13.61 -27.82 6.88
C MET A 170 12.23 -28.25 7.39
N ARG A 171 11.63 -29.27 6.76
CA ARG A 171 10.35 -29.84 7.19
C ARG A 171 10.48 -30.45 8.60
N ASP A 172 11.56 -31.17 8.87
CA ASP A 172 11.84 -31.79 10.18
C ASP A 172 12.10 -30.75 11.27
N LEU A 173 12.73 -29.63 10.90
CA LEU A 173 12.91 -28.50 11.79
C LEU A 173 11.56 -27.86 12.15
N VAL A 174 10.70 -27.61 11.14
CA VAL A 174 9.36 -27.05 11.36
C VAL A 174 8.50 -27.98 12.22
N THR A 175 8.51 -29.30 11.98
CA THR A 175 7.77 -30.26 12.83
C THR A 175 8.33 -30.29 14.25
N CYS A 176 9.66 -30.21 14.43
CA CYS A 176 10.27 -30.08 15.75
C CYS A 176 9.85 -28.82 16.49
N LEU A 177 9.82 -27.66 15.83
CA LEU A 177 9.39 -26.40 16.43
C LEU A 177 7.90 -26.42 16.80
N LYS A 178 7.05 -27.00 15.96
CA LYS A 178 5.62 -27.23 16.28
C LYS A 178 5.45 -28.13 17.51
N ARG A 179 6.21 -29.23 17.59
CA ARG A 179 6.20 -30.14 18.76
C ARG A 179 6.62 -29.43 20.04
N LYS A 180 7.62 -28.55 19.95
CA LYS A 180 8.09 -27.72 21.07
C LYS A 180 7.16 -26.55 21.41
N LYS A 181 6.03 -26.38 20.71
CA LYS A 181 5.09 -25.25 20.85
C LYS A 181 5.75 -23.87 20.68
N LEU A 182 6.86 -23.82 19.93
CA LEU A 182 7.57 -22.56 19.64
C LEU A 182 7.03 -21.87 18.38
N VAL A 183 6.18 -22.55 17.61
CA VAL A 183 5.41 -21.95 16.52
C VAL A 183 3.97 -21.81 16.99
N PRO A 184 3.39 -20.60 17.03
CA PRO A 184 1.99 -20.41 17.37
C PRO A 184 1.12 -21.13 16.35
N SER A 185 0.33 -22.11 16.78
CA SER A 185 -0.39 -23.04 15.90
C SER A 185 -1.72 -22.54 15.36
N GLY A 186 -2.04 -21.25 15.54
CA GLY A 186 -3.30 -20.67 15.06
C GLY A 186 -3.20 -19.15 15.09
N LEU A 187 -3.14 -18.57 16.30
CA LEU A 187 -3.25 -17.12 16.47
C LEU A 187 -2.28 -16.28 15.63
N ALA A 188 -0.99 -16.62 15.56
CA ALA A 188 -0.04 -15.79 14.80
C ALA A 188 -0.15 -15.98 13.28
N SER A 189 -0.49 -17.17 12.80
CA SER A 189 -0.72 -17.37 11.36
C SER A 189 -2.00 -16.67 10.94
N ASP A 190 -3.07 -16.83 11.71
CA ASP A 190 -4.36 -16.20 11.45
C ASP A 190 -4.27 -14.67 11.57
N VAL A 191 -3.49 -14.14 12.51
CA VAL A 191 -3.18 -12.70 12.62
C VAL A 191 -2.36 -12.23 11.43
N ILE A 192 -1.35 -12.98 10.97
CA ILE A 192 -0.57 -12.59 9.78
C ILE A 192 -1.45 -12.64 8.52
N ASP A 193 -2.28 -13.67 8.35
CA ASP A 193 -3.13 -13.84 7.18
C ASP A 193 -4.28 -12.82 7.15
N SER A 194 -4.85 -12.47 8.32
CA SER A 194 -5.84 -11.40 8.44
C SER A 194 -5.23 -10.01 8.25
N THR A 195 -4.05 -9.74 8.82
CA THR A 195 -3.38 -8.42 8.68
C THR A 195 -2.87 -8.18 7.26
N LEU A 196 -2.46 -9.22 6.56
CA LEU A 196 -2.02 -9.12 5.17
C LEU A 196 -3.19 -9.11 4.18
N GLY A 197 -4.44 -9.33 4.62
CA GLY A 197 -5.63 -9.22 3.75
C GLY A 197 -5.57 -10.11 2.50
N GLY A 198 -4.87 -11.24 2.58
CA GLY A 198 -4.60 -12.12 1.43
C GLY A 198 -3.38 -11.75 0.59
N MET A 199 -2.58 -10.74 0.97
CA MET A 199 -1.26 -10.52 0.40
C MET A 199 -0.30 -11.65 0.78
N ASP A 200 0.21 -12.35 -0.22
CA ASP A 200 1.30 -13.32 -0.04
C ASP A 200 2.55 -12.60 0.52
N LEU A 201 3.27 -13.23 1.45
CA LEU A 201 4.59 -12.81 1.91
C LEU A 201 5.56 -12.52 0.75
N LYS A 202 5.42 -13.20 -0.40
CA LYS A 202 6.18 -12.88 -1.61
C LYS A 202 5.77 -11.54 -2.23
N ALA A 203 4.49 -11.21 -2.23
CA ALA A 203 3.97 -9.94 -2.70
C ALA A 203 4.42 -8.81 -1.78
N LEU A 204 4.30 -9.00 -0.46
CA LEU A 204 4.83 -8.07 0.55
C LEU A 204 6.33 -7.85 0.36
N LYS A 205 7.11 -8.91 0.26
CA LYS A 205 8.57 -8.82 0.06
C LYS A 205 8.94 -8.14 -1.25
N LYS A 206 8.15 -8.33 -2.31
CA LYS A 206 8.34 -7.65 -3.59
C LYS A 206 8.01 -6.16 -3.47
N GLU A 207 6.92 -5.81 -2.80
CA GLU A 207 6.53 -4.43 -2.54
C GLU A 207 7.61 -3.69 -1.73
N MET A 208 8.05 -4.27 -0.61
CA MET A 208 9.12 -3.69 0.24
C MET A 208 10.43 -3.49 -0.55
N ARG A 209 10.82 -4.45 -1.39
CA ARG A 209 12.02 -4.37 -2.25
C ARG A 209 11.91 -3.36 -3.39
N ILE A 210 10.70 -3.12 -3.91
CA ILE A 210 10.49 -2.10 -4.95
C ILE A 210 10.66 -0.71 -4.32
N GLN A 211 10.14 -0.53 -3.11
CA GLN A 211 10.20 0.72 -2.37
C GLN A 211 11.61 1.08 -1.90
N SER A 212 12.47 0.09 -1.58
CA SER A 212 13.87 0.35 -1.20
C SER A 212 14.71 0.92 -2.36
N ARG A 213 14.29 0.74 -3.62
CA ARG A 213 15.01 1.19 -4.82
C ARG A 213 14.54 2.52 -5.38
N THR A 214 13.33 2.98 -5.04
CA THR A 214 12.80 4.28 -5.49
C THR A 214 13.14 5.37 -4.49
N LEU A 215 14.22 6.10 -4.77
CA LEU A 215 14.85 7.12 -3.92
C LEU A 215 13.97 8.32 -3.48
N HIS A 216 12.74 8.49 -3.97
CA HIS A 216 12.01 9.77 -3.83
C HIS A 216 10.57 9.72 -3.32
N CYS A 217 9.96 8.55 -3.11
CA CYS A 217 8.73 8.44 -2.32
C CYS A 217 8.47 6.95 -2.08
N ARG A 218 8.56 6.50 -0.82
CA ARG A 218 8.14 5.15 -0.47
C ARG A 218 6.62 5.16 -0.28
N TYR A 219 5.89 4.77 -1.32
CA TYR A 219 4.44 4.60 -1.22
C TYR A 219 4.15 3.21 -0.66
N TYR A 220 3.69 3.13 0.59
CA TYR A 220 3.30 1.89 1.26
C TYR A 220 1.79 1.65 1.11
N SER A 221 1.40 0.45 0.68
CA SER A 221 0.00 -0.01 0.69
C SER A 221 -0.60 0.00 2.09
N PHE A 222 -1.94 0.02 2.17
CA PHE A 222 -2.65 -0.02 3.45
C PHE A 222 -2.28 -1.27 4.25
N GLU A 223 -2.24 -2.43 3.60
CA GLU A 223 -1.91 -3.72 4.16
C GLU A 223 -0.46 -3.76 4.65
N SER A 224 0.48 -3.18 3.91
CA SER A 224 1.88 -3.08 4.34
C SER A 224 2.05 -2.16 5.55
N ARG A 225 1.35 -1.02 5.58
CA ARG A 225 1.35 -0.11 6.73
C ARG A 225 0.74 -0.80 7.95
N HIS A 226 -0.42 -1.44 7.77
CA HIS A 226 -1.12 -2.16 8.81
C HIS A 226 -0.25 -3.29 9.38
N PHE A 227 0.37 -4.12 8.54
CA PHE A 227 1.32 -5.14 8.97
C PHE A 227 2.48 -4.55 9.78
N CYS A 228 3.10 -3.47 9.30
CA CYS A 228 4.24 -2.84 9.99
C CYS A 228 3.83 -2.27 11.35
N LEU A 229 2.72 -1.55 11.41
CA LEU A 229 2.19 -0.96 12.65
C LEU A 229 1.80 -2.04 13.64
N THR A 230 1.04 -3.05 13.22
CA THR A 230 0.61 -4.16 14.07
C THR A 230 1.81 -4.94 14.62
N LEU A 231 2.80 -5.26 13.78
CA LEU A 231 4.00 -5.95 14.25
C LEU A 231 4.81 -5.11 15.24
N HIS A 232 4.97 -3.81 14.96
CA HIS A 232 5.72 -2.91 15.85
C HIS A 232 5.02 -2.70 17.19
N LEU A 233 3.68 -2.58 17.19
CA LEU A 233 2.85 -2.37 18.37
C LEU A 233 2.87 -3.60 19.29
N HIS A 234 2.75 -4.80 18.73
CA HIS A 234 2.72 -6.03 19.53
C HIS A 234 4.10 -6.54 19.94
N ALA A 235 5.12 -6.38 19.08
CA ALA A 235 6.45 -6.94 19.31
C ALA A 235 7.55 -6.09 18.65
N PRO A 236 8.01 -5.00 19.30
CA PRO A 236 9.01 -4.11 18.72
C PRO A 236 10.37 -4.80 18.49
N GLU A 237 10.74 -5.79 19.30
CA GLU A 237 11.93 -6.61 19.08
C GLU A 237 11.81 -7.51 17.85
N ALA A 238 10.62 -8.09 17.64
CA ALA A 238 10.34 -8.88 16.45
C ALA A 238 10.34 -7.97 15.20
N TYR A 239 9.83 -6.75 15.30
CA TYR A 239 9.91 -5.76 14.23
C TYR A 239 11.36 -5.50 13.83
N LYS A 240 12.23 -5.19 14.78
CA LYS A 240 13.68 -4.97 14.53
C LYS A 240 14.34 -6.19 13.89
N TYR A 241 13.98 -7.40 14.33
CA TYR A 241 14.49 -8.63 13.73
C TYR A 241 14.03 -8.80 12.27
N VAL A 242 12.75 -8.54 11.99
CA VAL A 242 12.18 -8.65 10.64
C VAL A 242 12.70 -7.55 9.71
N GLU A 243 12.92 -6.34 10.22
CA GLU A 243 13.53 -5.20 9.50
C GLU A 243 14.93 -5.53 8.96
N GLN A 244 15.67 -6.44 9.60
CA GLN A 244 16.96 -6.90 9.09
C GLN A 244 16.83 -7.83 7.86
N HIS A 245 15.66 -8.45 7.68
CA HIS A 245 15.43 -9.50 6.67
C HIS A 245 14.47 -9.08 5.55
N LEU A 246 13.63 -8.08 5.84
CA LEU A 246 12.71 -7.42 4.92
C LEU A 246 13.03 -5.92 4.97
N ASP A 247 13.01 -5.25 3.80
CA ASP A 247 13.29 -3.80 3.69
C ASP A 247 12.14 -2.96 4.30
N LEU A 248 11.88 -3.13 5.60
CA LEU A 248 10.81 -2.48 6.33
C LEU A 248 11.09 -0.97 6.54
N PRO A 249 10.04 -0.16 6.73
CA PRO A 249 10.19 1.24 7.12
C PRO A 249 10.90 1.39 8.46
N HIS A 250 11.68 2.45 8.62
CA HIS A 250 12.27 2.77 9.91
C HIS A 250 11.16 3.15 10.92
N PRO A 251 11.28 2.84 12.23
CA PRO A 251 10.27 3.18 13.24
C PRO A 251 9.83 4.65 13.28
N SER A 252 10.66 5.59 12.83
CA SER A 252 10.27 7.00 12.67
C SER A 252 9.11 7.19 11.69
N VAL A 253 9.09 6.41 10.61
CA VAL A 253 8.00 6.43 9.61
C VAL A 253 6.73 5.83 10.21
N LEU A 254 6.86 4.83 11.08
CA LEU A 254 5.71 4.24 11.77
C LEU A 254 5.07 5.23 12.73
N ARG A 255 5.87 6.06 13.41
CA ARG A 255 5.34 7.14 14.24
C ARG A 255 4.50 8.13 13.43
N GLU A 256 4.95 8.51 12.24
CA GLU A 256 4.19 9.36 11.32
C GLU A 256 2.87 8.70 10.88
N TRP A 257 2.84 7.37 10.69
CA TRP A 257 1.59 6.67 10.34
C TRP A 257 0.66 6.41 11.51
N ALA A 258 1.21 6.30 12.72
CA ALA A 258 0.45 6.13 13.95
C ALA A 258 -0.09 7.47 14.47
N ASP A 259 0.40 8.59 13.94
CA ASP A 259 -0.05 9.92 14.30
C ASP A 259 -1.46 10.17 13.75
N VAL A 260 -2.45 9.80 14.56
CA VAL A 260 -3.86 10.11 14.36
C VAL A 260 -4.18 11.27 15.28
N SER A 261 -3.99 12.48 14.76
CA SER A 261 -4.24 13.79 15.39
C SER A 261 -5.12 13.70 16.66
N ALA A 262 -4.50 14.01 17.79
CA ALA A 262 -4.97 13.68 19.14
C ALA A 262 -6.02 14.65 19.71
N GLY A 263 -6.81 15.33 18.87
CA GLY A 263 -7.35 16.65 19.25
C GLY A 263 -8.79 16.71 19.69
N HIS A 264 -9.48 15.57 19.79
CA HIS A 264 -10.87 15.56 20.24
C HIS A 264 -11.08 14.37 21.17
N PRO A 265 -11.81 14.52 22.29
CA PRO A 265 -12.20 13.39 23.13
C PRO A 265 -12.82 12.24 22.34
N PHE A 266 -13.58 12.53 21.27
CA PHE A 266 -14.20 11.51 20.42
C PHE A 266 -13.41 11.24 19.15
N LYS A 267 -13.05 9.97 18.91
CA LYS A 267 -12.39 9.55 17.67
C LYS A 267 -13.41 9.28 16.57
N GLU A 268 -13.75 10.30 15.79
CA GLU A 268 -14.79 10.25 14.74
C GLU A 268 -14.62 9.10 13.74
N GLU A 269 -13.39 8.73 13.42
CA GLU A 269 -13.09 7.62 12.51
C GLU A 269 -13.70 6.29 12.99
N LEU A 270 -13.76 6.08 14.31
CA LEU A 270 -14.32 4.87 14.91
C LEU A 270 -15.85 4.86 14.83
N PHE A 271 -16.49 6.02 15.01
CA PHE A 271 -17.93 6.17 14.82
C PHE A 271 -18.33 5.95 13.37
N LYS A 272 -17.54 6.48 12.42
CA LYS A 272 -17.73 6.22 11.00
C LYS A 272 -17.51 4.74 10.65
N TRP A 273 -16.56 4.07 11.29
CA TRP A 273 -16.36 2.64 11.09
C TRP A 273 -17.57 1.81 11.54
N LEU A 274 -18.24 2.21 12.62
CA LEU A 274 -19.47 1.54 13.10
C LEU A 274 -20.60 1.56 12.08
N SER A 275 -20.69 2.58 11.21
CA SER A 275 -21.73 2.63 10.17
C SER A 275 -21.60 1.51 9.13
N GLY A 276 -20.40 0.94 8.97
CA GLY A 276 -20.13 -0.19 8.08
C GLY A 276 -20.15 -1.56 8.79
N TYR A 277 -20.34 -1.57 10.11
CA TYR A 277 -20.38 -2.79 10.90
C TYR A 277 -21.79 -3.41 10.86
N SER A 278 -21.87 -4.75 10.84
CA SER A 278 -23.18 -5.42 10.87
C SER A 278 -23.78 -5.29 12.26
N LEU A 279 -24.71 -4.32 12.41
CA LEU A 279 -25.42 -4.06 13.67
C LEU A 279 -26.59 -5.03 13.92
N GLN A 280 -26.95 -5.85 12.93
CA GLN A 280 -28.04 -6.83 13.07
C GLN A 280 -27.74 -7.82 14.20
N ASP A 281 -28.68 -8.00 15.12
CA ASP A 281 -28.62 -8.88 16.30
C ASP A 281 -27.46 -8.62 17.29
N THR A 282 -26.77 -7.49 17.19
CA THR A 282 -25.72 -7.10 18.14
C THR A 282 -26.25 -6.11 19.16
N GLU A 283 -26.20 -6.51 20.42
CA GLU A 283 -26.54 -5.64 21.54
C GLU A 283 -25.27 -5.01 22.11
N PHE A 284 -25.33 -3.71 22.34
CA PHE A 284 -24.20 -2.92 22.83
C PHE A 284 -24.49 -2.39 24.23
N TYR A 285 -23.43 -2.31 25.04
CA TYR A 285 -23.42 -1.51 26.26
C TYR A 285 -22.23 -0.54 26.21
N LEU A 286 -22.43 0.62 26.83
CA LEU A 286 -21.38 1.61 26.99
C LEU A 286 -20.69 1.37 28.34
N ARG A 287 -19.38 1.24 28.34
CA ARG A 287 -18.57 1.11 29.54
C ARG A 287 -17.69 2.34 29.71
N ILE A 288 -17.79 2.97 30.86
CA ILE A 288 -17.02 4.15 31.21
C ILE A 288 -16.06 3.75 32.33
N ASN A 289 -14.76 3.83 32.04
CA ASN A 289 -13.73 3.51 33.00
C ASN A 289 -12.99 4.78 33.43
N GLY A 290 -12.83 4.96 34.74
CA GLY A 290 -11.95 5.96 35.32
C GLY A 290 -10.61 5.35 35.71
N GLY A 291 -9.54 6.11 35.55
CA GLY A 291 -8.20 5.74 35.98
C GLY A 291 -7.42 6.94 36.47
N THR A 292 -6.48 6.70 37.39
CA THR A 292 -5.55 7.73 37.85
C THR A 292 -4.33 7.76 36.94
N VAL A 293 -3.93 8.94 36.49
CA VAL A 293 -2.71 9.16 35.70
C VAL A 293 -1.71 9.94 36.54
N GLN A 294 -0.43 9.69 36.34
CA GLN A 294 0.61 10.49 36.96
C GLN A 294 0.53 11.92 36.40
N ALA A 295 0.25 12.88 37.29
CA ALA A 295 0.19 14.28 36.93
C ALA A 295 1.59 14.78 36.54
N ASP A 296 1.78 15.02 35.23
CA ASP A 296 2.99 15.59 34.67
C ASP A 296 2.62 16.53 33.49
N LEU A 297 3.52 17.47 33.18
CA LEU A 297 3.38 18.38 32.04
C LEU A 297 4.41 17.98 30.98
N ASP A 298 3.95 17.28 29.95
CA ASP A 298 4.78 16.89 28.81
C ASP A 298 4.66 17.92 27.68
N TRP A 299 5.80 18.31 27.11
CA TRP A 299 5.87 19.23 25.97
C TRP A 299 5.93 18.46 24.64
N ASP A 300 4.97 18.70 23.75
CA ASP A 300 4.99 18.19 22.37
C ASP A 300 5.48 19.26 21.39
N SER A 301 6.58 18.98 20.69
CA SER A 301 7.18 19.89 19.70
C SER A 301 6.50 19.86 18.32
N SER A 302 5.56 18.94 18.10
CA SER A 302 5.00 18.62 16.78
C SER A 302 3.84 19.52 16.38
N ASN A 303 3.17 20.11 17.37
CA ASN A 303 2.00 20.95 17.19
C ASN A 303 2.34 22.39 17.64
N GLU A 304 2.60 23.30 16.70
CA GLU A 304 2.73 24.75 16.98
C GLU A 304 1.39 25.40 17.37
N GLU A 305 0.30 24.66 17.31
CA GLU A 305 -0.91 24.94 18.06
C GLU A 305 -0.82 24.12 19.34
N ASP A 306 -0.67 24.78 20.49
CA ASP A 306 -0.68 24.19 21.83
C ASP A 306 -1.80 23.14 21.93
N PHE A 307 -1.46 21.87 21.70
CA PHE A 307 -2.44 20.79 21.73
C PHE A 307 -2.75 20.51 23.19
N GLU A 308 -3.82 21.14 23.64
CA GLU A 308 -4.85 20.59 24.53
C GLU A 308 -4.68 19.10 24.80
N LEU A 309 -3.87 18.76 25.79
CA LEU A 309 -4.03 17.52 26.54
C LEU A 309 -5.32 17.67 27.36
N GLY A 310 -6.45 17.58 26.66
CA GLY A 310 -7.76 17.99 27.13
C GLY A 310 -8.01 19.48 26.86
N ASP A 311 -8.83 19.78 25.87
CA ASP A 311 -9.90 20.74 26.11
C ASP A 311 -11.02 19.90 26.73
N PRO A 312 -11.06 19.77 28.06
CA PRO A 312 -12.24 19.18 28.66
C PRO A 312 -13.37 20.16 28.34
N VAL A 313 -14.40 19.64 27.70
CA VAL A 313 -15.76 20.05 28.04
C VAL A 313 -15.85 19.93 29.56
N GLY A 314 -15.56 21.02 30.29
CA GLY A 314 -15.27 20.96 31.73
C GLY A 314 -14.21 21.94 32.30
N GLY A 315 -13.47 22.71 31.49
CA GLY A 315 -12.79 23.94 31.95
C GLY A 315 -11.60 23.79 32.90
N THR A 316 -10.64 22.91 32.62
CA THR A 316 -9.33 22.98 33.31
C THR A 316 -8.41 23.98 32.61
N PRO A 317 -7.67 24.83 33.35
CA PRO A 317 -6.70 25.76 32.77
C PRO A 317 -5.60 25.04 31.98
N LYS A 318 -5.10 25.67 30.91
CA LYS A 318 -4.06 25.16 29.99
C LYS A 318 -2.75 24.67 30.65
N ASP A 319 -2.51 25.06 31.90
CA ASP A 319 -1.27 24.79 32.63
C ASP A 319 -1.41 23.74 33.75
N SER A 320 -2.57 23.06 33.86
CA SER A 320 -2.79 22.09 34.93
C SER A 320 -2.56 20.65 34.47
N ALA A 321 -1.66 19.95 35.15
CA ALA A 321 -1.42 18.53 34.92
C ALA A 321 -2.68 17.71 35.22
N ALA A 322 -3.05 16.80 34.32
CA ALA A 322 -4.16 15.88 34.48
C ALA A 322 -3.81 14.76 35.46
N SER A 323 -4.69 14.51 36.43
CA SER A 323 -4.53 13.41 37.41
C SER A 323 -5.47 12.24 37.14
N GLU A 324 -6.46 12.43 36.27
CA GLU A 324 -7.51 11.48 35.99
C GLU A 324 -7.67 11.29 34.46
N ALA A 325 -7.84 10.03 34.07
CA ALA A 325 -8.21 9.65 32.72
C ALA A 325 -9.56 8.94 32.75
N LEU A 326 -10.44 9.34 31.85
CA LEU A 326 -11.71 8.69 31.61
C LEU A 326 -11.71 8.09 30.20
N VAL A 327 -12.15 6.85 30.05
CA VAL A 327 -12.21 6.16 28.75
C VAL A 327 -13.62 5.61 28.52
N PHE A 328 -14.19 5.92 27.35
CA PHE A 328 -15.46 5.38 26.88
C PHE A 328 -15.21 4.19 25.95
N LEU A 329 -15.69 3.03 26.35
CA LEU A 329 -15.59 1.79 25.57
C LEU A 329 -16.98 1.32 25.17
N LEU A 330 -17.19 1.13 23.87
CA LEU A 330 -18.33 0.40 23.34
C LEU A 330 -18.02 -1.10 23.36
N VAL A 331 -18.89 -1.88 23.97
CA VAL A 331 -18.71 -3.32 24.08
C VAL A 331 -19.97 -4.05 23.63
N THR A 332 -19.79 -5.16 22.93
CA THR A 332 -20.93 -6.03 22.58
C THR A 332 -21.24 -7.02 23.70
N VAL A 333 -22.52 -7.28 23.92
CA VAL A 333 -23.00 -8.32 24.85
C VAL A 333 -22.87 -9.70 24.22
N ASN A 334 -23.31 -9.82 22.96
CA ASN A 334 -23.37 -11.09 22.23
C ASN A 334 -22.13 -11.35 21.35
N GLY A 335 -21.04 -10.63 21.59
CA GLY A 335 -19.82 -10.72 20.78
C GLY A 335 -18.56 -10.33 21.54
N ASN A 336 -17.46 -10.23 20.80
CA ASN A 336 -16.13 -9.97 21.36
C ASN A 336 -15.60 -8.57 21.03
N LEU A 337 -16.46 -7.65 20.58
CA LEU A 337 -16.04 -6.31 20.17
C LEU A 337 -15.84 -5.45 21.41
N LYS A 338 -14.67 -4.79 21.49
CA LYS A 338 -14.35 -3.75 22.46
C LYS A 338 -13.72 -2.60 21.71
N LEU A 339 -14.41 -1.46 21.66
CA LEU A 339 -14.00 -0.32 20.84
C LEU A 339 -13.85 0.94 21.72
N PRO A 340 -12.64 1.49 21.88
CA PRO A 340 -12.42 2.71 22.65
C PRO A 340 -12.87 3.92 21.83
N LEU A 341 -14.04 4.46 22.11
CA LEU A 341 -14.65 5.55 21.33
C LEU A 341 -14.04 6.92 21.65
N ALA A 342 -13.75 7.12 22.93
CA ALA A 342 -13.33 8.39 23.45
C ALA A 342 -12.47 8.26 24.70
N TYR A 343 -11.65 9.27 24.92
CA TYR A 343 -10.94 9.47 26.18
C TYR A 343 -10.95 10.94 26.57
N SER A 344 -10.88 11.21 27.87
CA SER A 344 -10.75 12.56 28.43
C SER A 344 -9.68 12.53 29.51
N LEU A 345 -8.79 13.51 29.49
CA LEU A 345 -7.77 13.74 30.51
C LEU A 345 -8.15 15.01 31.25
N SER A 346 -8.25 14.95 32.58
CA SER A 346 -8.65 16.09 33.38
C SER A 346 -8.09 16.04 34.78
N ASN A 347 -8.13 17.18 35.46
CA ASN A 347 -7.81 17.31 36.87
C ASN A 347 -9.10 17.67 37.61
N ASN A 348 -9.68 16.71 38.33
CA ASN A 348 -10.99 16.80 38.99
C ASN A 348 -12.15 17.05 38.02
N LEU A 349 -12.58 16.03 37.29
CA LEU A 349 -13.75 16.13 36.42
C LEU A 349 -15.02 16.44 37.24
N SER A 350 -15.82 17.42 36.80
CA SER A 350 -17.11 17.68 37.44
C SER A 350 -18.17 16.66 37.01
N GLY A 351 -19.13 16.37 37.88
CA GLY A 351 -20.26 15.50 37.54
C GLY A 351 -21.08 16.00 36.35
N ASP A 352 -21.21 17.33 36.20
CA ASP A 352 -21.87 17.96 35.05
C ASP A 352 -21.09 17.77 33.75
N ALA A 353 -19.77 17.97 33.78
CA ALA A 353 -18.92 17.72 32.62
C ALA A 353 -18.98 16.25 32.17
N LEU A 354 -18.98 15.32 33.13
CA LEU A 354 -19.13 13.89 32.83
C LEU A 354 -20.51 13.59 32.22
N LYS A 355 -21.59 14.17 32.75
CA LYS A 355 -22.95 14.06 32.20
C LYS A 355 -23.02 14.54 30.75
N ASP A 356 -22.40 15.69 30.45
CA ASP A 356 -22.38 16.24 29.10
C ASP A 356 -21.58 15.35 28.13
N LEU A 357 -20.44 14.81 28.57
CA LEU A 357 -19.65 13.87 27.78
C LEU A 357 -20.42 12.57 27.49
N VAL A 358 -21.12 12.02 28.49
CA VAL A 358 -21.98 10.85 28.32
C VAL A 358 -23.07 11.14 27.30
N HIS A 359 -23.77 12.26 27.43
CA HIS A 359 -24.83 12.66 26.51
C HIS A 359 -24.31 12.81 25.07
N GLN A 360 -23.17 13.47 24.87
CA GLN A 360 -22.53 13.61 23.56
C GLN A 360 -22.14 12.25 22.96
N CYS A 361 -21.61 11.33 23.78
CA CYS A 361 -21.26 9.99 23.33
C CYS A 361 -22.49 9.21 22.86
N LEU A 362 -23.58 9.27 23.64
CA LEU A 362 -24.84 8.59 23.34
C LEU A 362 -25.49 9.15 22.07
N ALA A 363 -25.54 10.48 21.93
CA ALA A 363 -26.05 11.14 20.73
C ALA A 363 -25.26 10.74 19.48
N LYS A 364 -23.92 10.76 19.54
CA LYS A 364 -23.08 10.31 18.42
C LYS A 364 -23.34 8.85 18.07
N LEU A 365 -23.47 7.96 19.04
CA LEU A 365 -23.76 6.54 18.77
C LEU A 365 -25.13 6.33 18.11
N TYR A 366 -26.12 7.11 18.55
CA TYR A 366 -27.45 7.08 17.94
C TYR A 366 -27.44 7.58 16.50
N ASP A 367 -26.72 8.67 16.20
CA ASP A 367 -26.59 9.20 14.82
C ASP A 367 -26.03 8.15 13.84
N PHE A 368 -25.22 7.21 14.33
CA PHE A 368 -24.67 6.10 13.56
C PHE A 368 -25.49 4.80 13.65
N GLY A 369 -26.69 4.84 14.24
CA GLY A 369 -27.64 3.72 14.31
C GLY A 369 -27.30 2.66 15.37
N VAL A 370 -26.43 2.96 16.34
CA VAL A 370 -26.05 2.02 17.39
C VAL A 370 -27.02 2.12 18.56
N CYS A 371 -27.76 1.04 18.83
CA CYS A 371 -28.65 0.94 19.97
C CYS A 371 -27.88 0.44 21.20
N ILE A 372 -27.86 1.26 22.26
CA ILE A 372 -27.26 0.91 23.54
C ILE A 372 -28.35 0.38 24.47
N ARG A 373 -28.06 -0.71 25.19
CA ARG A 373 -28.95 -1.28 26.21
C ARG A 373 -28.69 -0.76 27.61
N GLU A 374 -27.42 -0.53 27.94
CA GLU A 374 -26.98 -0.20 29.29
C GLU A 374 -25.73 0.69 29.25
N VAL A 375 -25.59 1.56 30.26
CA VAL A 375 -24.35 2.29 30.54
C VAL A 375 -23.81 1.84 31.89
N THR A 376 -22.55 1.39 31.91
CA THR A 376 -21.86 0.88 33.09
C THR A 376 -20.70 1.80 33.46
N PHE A 377 -20.53 2.02 34.76
CA PHE A 377 -19.47 2.83 35.35
C PHE A 377 -18.65 1.96 36.30
N ASP A 378 -17.34 2.17 36.35
CA ASP A 378 -16.48 1.58 37.38
C ASP A 378 -16.46 2.39 38.68
N ASP A 379 -15.82 1.86 39.72
CA ASP A 379 -15.77 2.49 41.04
C ASP A 379 -15.14 3.88 41.01
N ILE A 380 -14.17 4.12 40.11
CA ILE A 380 -13.48 5.41 39.99
C ILE A 380 -14.38 6.44 39.29
N SER A 381 -15.02 6.07 38.18
CA SER A 381 -15.96 6.94 37.47
C SER A 381 -17.25 7.20 38.26
N THR A 382 -17.69 6.28 39.12
CA THR A 382 -18.81 6.52 40.04
C THR A 382 -18.46 7.47 41.19
N ASN A 383 -17.18 7.54 41.58
CA ASN A 383 -16.69 8.52 42.56
C ASN A 383 -16.69 9.95 42.00
N ILE A 384 -16.52 10.14 40.68
CA ILE A 384 -16.62 11.46 40.04
C ILE A 384 -17.99 12.10 40.31
N PHE A 385 -19.05 11.28 40.39
CA PHE A 385 -20.35 11.71 40.90
C PHE A 385 -20.35 11.79 42.43
N ASN A 386 -19.61 12.77 42.96
CA ASN A 386 -19.46 13.00 44.40
C ASN A 386 -20.79 13.39 45.11
N SER A 387 -21.80 13.85 44.37
CA SER A 387 -23.09 14.28 44.93
C SER A 387 -24.24 13.37 44.50
N LYS A 388 -25.18 13.14 45.42
CA LYS A 388 -26.42 12.40 45.14
C LYS A 388 -27.23 13.06 44.01
N VAL A 389 -27.21 14.39 43.96
CA VAL A 389 -27.90 15.19 42.94
C VAL A 389 -27.37 14.89 41.54
N ALA A 390 -26.05 14.86 41.36
CA ALA A 390 -25.45 14.59 40.05
C ALA A 390 -25.72 13.14 39.59
N LYS A 391 -25.83 12.19 40.52
CA LYS A 391 -26.27 10.81 40.22
C LYS A 391 -27.72 10.78 39.75
N ASP A 392 -28.63 11.43 40.48
CA ASP A 392 -30.07 11.46 40.15
C ASP A 392 -30.32 12.13 38.79
N GLU A 393 -29.57 13.19 38.46
CA GLU A 393 -29.62 13.83 37.14
C GLU A 393 -29.12 12.92 36.01
N LEU A 394 -28.00 12.22 36.23
CA LEU A 394 -27.48 11.25 35.26
C LEU A 394 -28.47 10.10 35.04
N TYR A 395 -29.05 9.54 36.11
CA TYR A 395 -30.06 8.49 35.99
C TYR A 395 -31.28 8.99 35.24
N SER A 396 -31.72 10.23 35.49
CA SER A 396 -32.82 10.84 34.75
C SER A 396 -32.50 11.01 33.26
N LEU A 397 -31.27 11.44 32.94
CA LEU A 397 -30.78 11.58 31.56
C LEU A 397 -30.77 10.22 30.85
N LEU A 398 -30.19 9.19 31.48
CA LEU A 398 -30.14 7.84 30.93
C LEU A 398 -31.53 7.24 30.78
N PHE A 399 -32.40 7.41 31.77
CA PHE A 399 -33.78 6.92 31.74
C PHE A 399 -34.58 7.57 30.61
N ASN A 400 -34.50 8.89 30.46
CA ASN A 400 -35.18 9.60 29.37
C ASN A 400 -34.64 9.17 28.00
N PHE A 401 -33.32 9.01 27.87
CA PHE A 401 -32.69 8.49 26.66
C PHE A 401 -33.25 7.10 26.35
N PHE A 402 -33.17 6.13 27.24
CA PHE A 402 -33.65 4.77 26.93
C PHE A 402 -35.17 4.71 26.66
N LEU A 403 -35.98 5.55 27.34
CA LEU A 403 -37.41 5.62 27.08
C LEU A 403 -37.75 6.13 25.69
N SER A 404 -37.14 7.24 25.25
CA SER A 404 -37.42 7.81 23.93
C SER A 404 -37.01 6.85 22.82
N HIS A 405 -35.90 6.14 23.01
CA HIS A 405 -35.33 5.24 22.01
C HIS A 405 -35.98 3.84 22.00
N ALA A 406 -36.53 3.37 23.13
CA ALA A 406 -37.34 2.16 23.19
C ALA A 406 -38.67 2.32 22.43
N ALA A 407 -39.25 3.54 22.44
CA ALA A 407 -40.48 3.84 21.70
C ALA A 407 -40.27 3.85 20.18
N GLU A 408 -39.11 4.28 19.70
CA GLU A 408 -38.76 4.29 18.27
C GLU A 408 -38.38 2.90 17.74
N SER A 409 -37.87 2.01 18.59
CA SER A 409 -37.48 0.64 18.21
C SER A 409 -38.66 -0.34 18.11
N ALA A 410 -39.83 0.03 18.64
CA ALA A 410 -41.04 -0.78 18.70
C ALA A 410 -42.08 -0.45 17.61
N LEU A 411 -41.79 0.56 16.78
CA LEU A 411 -42.53 0.96 15.57
C LEU A 411 -41.78 0.44 14.34
#